data_AF-A0A662RGN0-F1
#
_entry.id   AF-A0A662RGN0-F1
#
_cell.length_a   1.000
_cell.length_b   1.000
_cell.length_c   1.000
_cell.angle_alpha   90.00
_cell.angle_beta   90.00
_cell.angle_gamma   90.00
#
_symmetry.space_group_name_H-M   'P 1'
#
loop_
_entity.id
_entity.type
_entity.pdbx_description
1 polymer ?
#
loop_
_entity_poly.entity_id
_entity_poly.type
_entity_poly.pdbx_seq_one_letter_code
_entity_poly.pdbx_strand_id
1 'polypeptide(L)' 'MRAFTNRGFYLYESAANFILVDISNTGTDSHGMVEGLTGTRILVRACAMFQGLDGRYVGVAVRTRKESHRLMQAVDAVM' A
#
# COMPACT_ATOMS: atom_id res chain seq x y z
N MET A 1 2.37 -2.41 11.23
CA MET A 1 2.70 -0.98 11.04
C MET A 1 4.20 -0.75 10.87
N ARG A 2 5.09 -1.16 11.80
CA ARG A 2 6.56 -1.00 11.65
C ARG A 2 7.16 -1.49 10.31
N ALA A 3 6.62 -2.55 9.74
CA ALA A 3 7.10 -3.09 8.47
C ALA A 3 6.94 -2.10 7.29
N PHE A 4 5.92 -1.24 7.31
CA PHE A 4 5.72 -0.23 6.27
C PHE A 4 6.69 0.94 6.44
N THR A 5 6.82 1.47 7.65
CA THR A 5 7.70 2.62 7.93
C THR A 5 9.17 2.31 7.62
N ASN A 6 9.61 1.07 7.81
CA ASN A 6 10.97 0.64 7.44
C ASN A 6 11.24 0.64 5.93
N ARG A 7 10.20 0.72 5.10
CA ARG A 7 10.27 0.75 3.62
C ARG A 7 10.04 2.15 3.05
N GLY A 8 10.08 3.18 3.91
CA GLY A 8 9.86 4.57 3.50
C GLY A 8 8.40 4.96 3.29
N PHE A 9 7.45 4.07 3.58
CA PHE A 9 6.02 4.39 3.53
C PHE A 9 5.59 5.23 4.73
N TYR A 10 4.74 6.22 4.48
CA TYR A 10 4.05 6.95 5.54
C TYR A 10 2.62 6.41 5.69
N LEU A 11 2.16 6.26 6.93
CA LEU A 11 0.84 5.70 7.24
C LEU A 11 -0.06 6.81 7.79
N TYR A 12 -1.25 6.94 7.21
CA TYR A 12 -2.33 7.72 7.79
C TYR A 12 -3.33 6.76 8.41
N GLU A 13 -3.55 6.91 9.71
CA GLU A 13 -4.62 6.18 10.39
C GLU A 13 -5.97 6.58 9.81
N SER A 14 -6.86 5.61 9.77
CA SER A 14 -8.19 5.77 9.19
C SER A 14 -9.19 5.16 10.15
N ALA A 15 -10.34 5.83 10.27
CA ALA A 15 -11.47 5.35 11.08
C ALA A 15 -12.21 4.17 10.41
N ALA A 16 -11.77 3.74 9.23
CA ALA A 16 -12.35 2.63 8.48
C ALA A 16 -11.45 1.36 8.54
N ASN A 17 -11.90 0.28 7.88
CA ASN A 17 -11.22 -1.01 7.82
C ASN A 17 -10.02 -1.07 6.86
N PHE A 18 -9.39 0.08 6.57
CA PHE A 18 -8.20 0.18 5.73
C PHE A 18 -7.29 1.29 6.26
N ILE A 19 -6.00 1.18 6.00
CA ILE A 19 -4.98 2.19 6.28
C ILE A 19 -4.63 2.87 4.96
N LEU A 20 -4.54 4.19 4.96
CA LEU A 20 -4.06 4.94 3.82
C LEU A 20 -2.54 5.02 3.89
N VAL A 21 -1.87 4.63 2.81
CA VAL A 21 -0.41 4.53 2.73
C VAL A 21 0.09 5.52 1.68
N ASP A 22 0.97 6.42 2.11
CA ASP A 22 1.76 7.29 1.24
C ASP A 22 2.93 6.49 0.68
N ILE A 23 3.03 6.48 -0.64
CA ILE A 23 4.08 5.78 -1.39
C ILE A 23 4.97 6.76 -2.16
N SER A 24 4.91 8.06 -1.88
CA SER A 24 5.69 9.09 -2.58
C SER A 24 7.20 8.82 -2.60
N ASN A 25 7.71 8.09 -1.61
CA ASN A 25 9.13 7.81 -1.43
C ASN A 25 9.60 6.50 -2.09
N THR A 26 8.75 5.78 -2.82
CA THR A 26 9.12 4.47 -3.38
C THR A 26 9.50 4.49 -4.86
N GLY A 27 9.44 5.64 -5.51
CA GLY A 27 9.79 5.77 -6.93
C GLY A 27 8.77 5.19 -7.91
N THR A 28 7.64 4.67 -7.43
CA THR A 28 6.48 4.25 -8.23
C THR A 28 5.24 5.04 -7.84
N ASP A 29 4.25 5.10 -8.73
CA ASP A 29 2.91 5.59 -8.42
C ASP A 29 1.98 4.45 -7.97
N SER A 30 0.76 4.83 -7.59
CA SER A 30 -0.28 3.95 -7.09
C SER A 30 -0.77 2.96 -8.14
N HIS A 31 -0.65 3.28 -9.43
CA HIS A 31 -1.02 2.38 -10.51
C HIS A 31 0.03 1.29 -10.65
N GLY A 32 1.30 1.67 -10.78
CA GLY A 32 2.43 0.73 -10.87
C GLY A 32 2.50 -0.20 -9.66
N MET A 33 2.25 0.33 -8.45
CA MET A 33 2.22 -0.51 -7.26
C MET A 33 1.04 -1.51 -7.25
N VAL A 34 -0.15 -1.10 -7.72
CA VAL A 34 -1.31 -2.00 -7.86
C VAL A 34 -1.02 -3.09 -8.90
N GLU A 35 -0.45 -2.74 -10.05
CA GLU A 35 -0.11 -3.70 -11.10
C GLU A 35 0.93 -4.71 -10.62
N GLY A 36 2.01 -4.25 -9.98
CA GLY A 36 3.04 -5.12 -9.43
C GLY A 36 2.47 -6.10 -8.40
N LEU A 37 1.68 -5.61 -7.45
CA LEU A 37 1.08 -6.45 -6.41
C LEU A 37 0.03 -7.42 -6.96
N THR A 38 -0.71 -7.04 -8.01
CA THR A 38 -1.67 -7.94 -8.68
C THR A 38 -0.99 -9.21 -9.19
N GLY A 39 0.24 -9.11 -9.71
CA GLY A 39 1.06 -10.26 -10.11
C GLY A 39 1.38 -11.23 -8.97
N THR A 40 1.40 -10.75 -7.72
CA THR A 40 1.65 -11.55 -6.50
C THR A 40 0.37 -12.11 -5.87
N ARG A 41 -0.79 -11.95 -6.53
CA ARG A 41 -2.13 -12.28 -6.00
C ARG A 41 -2.54 -11.45 -4.78
N ILE A 42 -2.00 -10.24 -4.65
CA ILE A 42 -2.37 -9.30 -3.60
C ILE A 42 -2.97 -8.05 -4.24
N LEU A 43 -4.18 -7.70 -3.81
CA LEU A 43 -4.88 -6.52 -4.29
C LEU A 43 -4.79 -5.41 -3.23
N VAL A 44 -4.34 -4.24 -3.67
CA VAL A 44 -4.43 -2.97 -2.94
C VAL A 44 -5.27 -1.99 -3.75
N ARG A 45 -5.78 -0.93 -3.12
CA ARG A 45 -6.65 0.03 -3.80
C ARG A 45 -5.86 1.29 -4.16
N ALA A 46 -5.81 1.66 -5.43
CA ALA A 46 -5.36 3.01 -5.81
C ALA A 46 -6.37 4.05 -5.32
N CYS A 47 -5.86 5.11 -4.65
CA CYS A 47 -6.69 6.15 -4.06
C CYS A 47 -6.70 7.46 -4.86
N ALA A 48 -6.07 7.51 -6.04
CA ALA A 48 -5.97 8.70 -6.88
C ALA A 48 -7.32 9.28 -7.35
N MET A 49 -8.40 8.50 -7.32
CA MET A 49 -9.74 8.95 -7.70
C MET A 49 -10.47 9.74 -6.60
N PHE A 50 -9.94 9.79 -5.37
CA PHE A 50 -10.55 10.56 -4.29
C PHE A 50 -10.13 12.03 -4.35
N GLN A 51 -11.08 12.93 -4.14
CA GLN A 51 -10.81 14.37 -4.12
C GLN A 51 -9.73 14.71 -3.08
N GLY A 52 -8.64 15.34 -3.53
CA GLY A 52 -7.51 15.72 -2.69
C GLY A 52 -6.42 14.65 -2.54
N LEU A 53 -6.61 13.45 -3.11
CA LEU A 53 -5.55 12.45 -3.27
C LEU A 53 -5.07 12.43 -4.71
N ASP A 54 -3.81 12.05 -4.90
CA ASP A 54 -3.20 11.87 -6.21
C ASP A 54 -2.65 10.43 -6.36
N GLY A 55 -1.84 10.22 -7.39
CA GLY A 55 -1.20 8.94 -7.68
C GLY A 55 -0.21 8.44 -6.61
N ARG A 56 -0.05 9.09 -5.45
CA ARG A 56 0.91 8.70 -4.41
C ARG A 56 0.30 7.95 -3.24
N TYR A 57 -0.97 7.58 -3.31
CA TYR A 57 -1.67 6.95 -2.19
C TYR A 57 -2.31 5.62 -2.57
N VAL A 58 -2.13 4.63 -1.69
CA VAL A 58 -2.82 3.34 -1.78
C VAL A 58 -3.53 3.01 -0.47
N GLY A 59 -4.73 2.44 -0.58
CA GLY A 59 -5.49 1.90 0.54
C GLY A 59 -5.16 0.42 0.76
N VAL A 60 -4.76 0.07 1.98
CA VAL A 60 -4.46 -1.30 2.38
C VAL A 60 -5.45 -1.74 3.45
N ALA A 61 -6.19 -2.82 3.21
CA ALA A 61 -7.13 -3.37 4.19
C ALA A 61 -6.42 -3.83 5.47
N VAL A 62 -7.04 -3.63 6.63
CA VAL A 62 -6.58 -4.22 7.89
C VAL A 62 -6.89 -5.71 7.87
N ARG A 63 -5.86 -6.55 8.02
CA ARG A 63 -5.92 -8.02 7.88
C ARG A 63 -5.24 -8.72 9.05
N THR A 64 -5.28 -10.04 9.07
CA THR A 64 -4.53 -10.82 10.07
C THR A 64 -3.02 -10.54 9.97
N ARG A 65 -2.28 -10.82 11.05
CA ARG A 65 -0.82 -10.68 11.06
C ARG A 65 -0.14 -11.52 9.98
N LYS A 66 -0.67 -12.72 9.67
CA LYS A 66 -0.12 -13.61 8.64
C LYS A 66 -0.30 -13.02 7.23
N GLU A 67 -1.48 -12.48 6.94
CA GLU A 67 -1.75 -11.81 5.66
C GLU A 67 -0.93 -10.53 5.52
N SER A 68 -0.78 -9.76 6.60
CA SER A 68 0.06 -8.56 6.61
C SER A 68 1.53 -8.89 6.31
N HIS A 69 2.06 -10.02 6.81
CA HIS A 69 3.41 -10.46 6.45
C HIS A 69 3.52 -10.83 4.97
N ARG A 70 2.54 -11.54 4.41
CA ARG A 70 2.51 -11.87 2.97
C ARG A 70 2.48 -10.62 2.10
N LEU A 71 1.70 -9.61 2.51
CA LEU A 71 1.69 -8.30 1.85
C LEU A 71 3.09 -7.68 1.84
N MET A 72 3.79 -7.67 2.97
CA MET A 72 5.15 -7.12 3.04
C MET A 72 6.14 -7.88 2.17
N GLN A 73 6.05 -9.22 2.12
CA GLN A 73 6.87 -10.05 1.24
C GLN A 73 6.60 -9.77 -0.24
N ALA A 74 5.33 -9.57 -0.61
CA ALA A 74 4.97 -9.21 -1.97
C ALA A 74 5.48 -7.81 -2.35
N VAL A 75 5.37 -6.84 -1.44
CA VAL A 75 5.92 -5.50 -1.62
C VAL A 75 7.43 -5.57 -1.86
N ASP A 76 8.16 -6.37 -1.07
CA ASP A 76 9.60 -6.59 -1.26
C ASP A 76 9.96 -7.27 -2.59
N ALA A 77 9.03 -7.99 -3.21
CA ALA A 77 9.27 -8.70 -4.46
C ALA A 77 9.02 -7.83 -5.70
N VAL A 78 8.29 -6.71 -5.56
CA VAL A 78 7.87 -5.84 -6.66
C VAL A 78 8.51 -4.45 -6.61
N MET A 79 9.27 -4.16 -5.55
CA MET A 79 10.05 -2.94 -5.33
C MET A 79 11.52 -3.28 -5.23
#